data_AF-A0A6P7TQB5-F1
#
_entry.id   AF-A0A6P7TQB5-F1
#
_cell.length_a   1.000
_cell.length_b   1.000
_cell.length_c   1.000
_cell.angle_alpha   90.00
_cell.angle_beta   90.00
_cell.angle_gamma   90.00
#
_symmetry.space_group_name_H-M   'P 1'
#
loop_
_entity.id
_entity.type
_entity.pdbx_description
1 polymer ?
#
loop_
_entity_poly.entity_id
_entity_poly.type
_entity_poly.pdbx_seq_one_letter_code
_entity_poly.pdbx_strand_id
1 'polypeptide(L)'
;MLHRNISPQSILLTRRGGWKMAGLGFAEKALKDGKDSFQSVPWTPKMPKMAQPDLNYMAPEIISDKTCTSLSDIFSLGMVVCALYNSGHPLIEAEHSVSLYLKKLEQMHDEFGKVAHKMPIHIVEPVEKMINRDIRYRPTAQAFALMRYFHDPIITCLQCLDLIELQDATQKSEVYASLVHILPTIPKKIIYKHIYPILLNECRSPDITLAMSPLLGIIELASREEYSEILINDIRYLMGMSKPIQVSDVTSFDRSKVLRRFYL
;
A
#
# COMPACT_ATOMS: atom_id res chain seq x y z
N MET A 1 2.95 -6.52 18.87
CA MET A 1 2.03 -7.60 18.42
C MET A 1 2.76 -8.38 17.35
N LEU A 2 2.63 -9.70 17.33
CA LEU A 2 3.10 -10.58 16.28
C LEU A 2 1.89 -11.05 15.46
N HIS A 3 1.97 -11.04 14.13
CA HIS A 3 0.90 -11.49 13.25
C HIS A 3 0.92 -13.01 13.05
N ARG A 4 2.12 -13.61 12.91
CA ARG A 4 2.38 -15.05 12.83
C ARG A 4 1.80 -15.77 11.59
N ASN A 5 1.26 -15.03 10.64
CA ASN A 5 0.71 -15.56 9.38
C ASN A 5 0.63 -14.48 8.29
N ILE A 6 1.71 -13.70 8.11
CA ILE A 6 1.76 -12.72 7.03
C ILE A 6 1.90 -13.48 5.72
N SER A 7 0.90 -13.37 4.85
CA SER A 7 0.86 -14.00 3.53
C SER A 7 -0.05 -13.17 2.61
N PRO A 8 -0.09 -13.42 1.29
CA PRO A 8 -1.01 -12.69 0.42
C PRO A 8 -2.48 -12.85 0.85
N GLN A 9 -2.85 -13.97 1.48
CA GLN A 9 -4.20 -14.22 1.99
C GLN A 9 -4.55 -13.33 3.20
N SER A 10 -3.54 -12.86 3.94
CA SER A 10 -3.71 -11.95 5.07
C SER A 10 -3.73 -10.47 4.65
N ILE A 11 -3.71 -10.17 3.36
CA ILE A 11 -3.71 -8.82 2.80
C ILE A 11 -4.97 -8.62 1.96
N LEU A 12 -5.82 -7.70 2.38
CA LEU A 12 -7.07 -7.37 1.71
C LEU A 12 -6.94 -6.06 0.93
N LEU A 13 -7.51 -6.05 -0.27
CA LEU A 13 -7.62 -4.84 -1.08
C LEU A 13 -8.97 -4.16 -0.84
N THR A 14 -8.93 -2.88 -0.51
CA THR A 14 -10.13 -2.06 -0.37
C THR A 14 -10.64 -1.60 -1.74
N ARG A 15 -11.91 -1.14 -1.80
CA ARG A 15 -12.49 -0.55 -3.02
C ARG A 15 -11.69 0.65 -3.54
N ARG A 16 -11.04 1.41 -2.65
CA ARG A 16 -10.18 2.55 -2.97
C ARG A 16 -8.73 2.17 -3.32
N GLY A 17 -8.42 0.87 -3.42
CA GLY A 17 -7.10 0.39 -3.79
C GLY A 17 -6.07 0.36 -2.64
N GLY A 18 -6.44 0.81 -1.44
CA GLY A 18 -5.59 0.68 -0.25
C GLY A 18 -5.53 -0.77 0.26
N TRP A 19 -4.43 -1.11 0.92
CA TRP A 19 -4.15 -2.45 1.45
C TRP A 19 -4.46 -2.49 2.95
N LYS A 20 -5.12 -3.55 3.42
CA LYS A 20 -5.41 -3.77 4.84
C LYS A 20 -4.88 -5.13 5.27
N MET A 21 -4.26 -5.18 6.44
CA MET A 21 -3.86 -6.43 7.07
C MET A 21 -5.08 -7.07 7.75
N ALA A 22 -5.29 -8.36 7.52
CA ALA A 22 -6.32 -9.21 8.10
C ALA A 22 -5.71 -10.55 8.55
N GLY A 23 -6.51 -11.51 9.01
CA GLY A 23 -5.98 -12.84 9.37
C GLY A 23 -5.32 -12.91 10.74
N LEU A 24 -5.82 -12.13 11.70
CA LEU A 24 -5.33 -12.06 13.08
C LEU A 24 -5.64 -13.31 13.94
N GLY A 25 -6.13 -14.40 13.34
CA GLY A 25 -6.47 -15.64 14.06
C GLY A 25 -5.27 -16.33 14.72
N PHE A 26 -4.06 -16.01 14.26
CA PHE A 26 -2.80 -16.50 14.84
C PHE A 26 -2.01 -15.41 15.57
N ALA A 27 -2.55 -14.19 15.65
CA ALA A 27 -1.81 -13.06 16.21
C ALA A 27 -1.62 -13.20 17.72
N GLU A 28 -0.48 -12.73 18.21
CA GLU A 28 -0.10 -12.83 19.61
C GLU A 28 0.46 -11.51 20.14
N LYS A 29 0.19 -11.22 21.42
CA LYS A 29 0.68 -10.00 22.04
C LYS A 29 2.13 -10.22 22.46
N ALA A 30 3.04 -9.38 21.97
CA ALA A 30 4.43 -9.36 22.42
C ALA A 30 4.49 -9.25 23.95
N LEU A 31 5.25 -10.13 24.60
CA LEU A 31 5.42 -10.14 26.06
C LEU A 31 6.23 -8.90 26.46
N LYS A 32 5.85 -8.27 27.58
CA LYS A 32 6.50 -7.04 28.06
C LYS A 32 7.92 -7.27 28.61
N ASP A 33 8.30 -8.52 28.88
CA ASP A 33 9.49 -8.85 29.69
C ASP A 33 10.76 -9.08 28.86
N GLY A 34 10.88 -8.49 27.66
CA GLY A 34 12.11 -8.52 26.86
C GLY A 34 12.47 -9.87 26.23
N LYS A 35 11.65 -10.92 26.43
CA LYS A 35 11.66 -12.12 25.59
C LYS A 35 10.71 -11.91 24.42
N ASP A 36 11.24 -11.43 23.31
CA ASP A 36 10.52 -11.30 22.04
C ASP A 36 10.25 -12.65 21.34
N SER A 37 10.58 -13.78 22.00
CA SER A 37 10.42 -15.12 21.46
C SER A 37 9.28 -15.90 22.13
N PHE A 38 8.44 -16.47 21.28
CA PHE A 38 7.33 -17.33 21.65
C PHE A 38 7.62 -18.76 21.24
N GLN A 39 7.20 -19.72 22.07
CA GLN A 39 7.24 -21.12 21.69
C GLN A 39 6.09 -21.39 20.70
N SER A 40 6.44 -21.68 19.45
CA SER A 40 5.45 -21.97 18.42
C SER A 40 5.14 -23.46 18.37
N VAL A 41 3.88 -23.79 18.08
CA VAL A 41 3.51 -25.14 17.68
C VAL A 41 4.11 -25.39 16.29
N PRO A 42 4.85 -26.49 16.07
CA PRO A 42 5.43 -26.79 14.77
C PRO A 42 4.33 -27.14 13.76
N TRP A 43 4.55 -26.75 12.51
CA TRP A 43 3.65 -27.09 11.43
C TRP A 43 3.59 -28.62 11.22
N THR A 44 2.40 -29.17 11.02
CA THR A 44 2.21 -30.62 10.80
C THR A 44 1.20 -30.93 9.69
N PRO A 45 1.46 -31.93 8.83
CA PRO A 45 0.51 -32.36 7.81
C PRO A 45 -0.71 -33.06 8.40
N LYS A 46 -0.68 -33.42 9.69
CA LYS A 46 -1.80 -34.06 10.39
C LYS A 46 -2.93 -33.08 10.73
N MET A 47 -2.70 -31.78 10.65
CA MET A 47 -3.72 -30.75 10.89
C MET A 47 -4.13 -30.09 9.58
N PRO A 48 -5.41 -29.66 9.45
CA PRO A 48 -5.86 -28.93 8.27
C PRO A 48 -5.05 -27.66 8.04
N LYS A 49 -4.75 -27.36 6.76
CA LYS A 49 -3.98 -26.16 6.39
C LYS A 49 -4.60 -24.84 6.86
N MET A 50 -5.93 -24.77 6.97
CA MET A 50 -6.65 -23.57 7.42
C MET A 50 -6.51 -23.32 8.93
N ALA A 51 -6.09 -24.33 9.69
CA ALA A 51 -5.90 -24.24 11.14
C ALA A 51 -4.45 -23.90 11.53
N GLN A 52 -3.59 -23.64 10.55
CA GLN A 52 -2.17 -23.35 10.74
C GLN A 52 -1.76 -22.17 9.87
N PRO A 53 -0.67 -21.46 10.21
CA PRO A 53 -0.11 -20.46 9.31
C PRO A 53 0.37 -21.08 7.99
N ASP A 54 0.45 -20.26 6.94
CA ASP A 54 0.88 -20.68 5.62
C ASP A 54 2.36 -21.06 5.61
N LEU A 55 2.63 -22.34 5.35
CA LEU A 55 3.99 -22.91 5.35
C LEU A 55 4.89 -22.23 4.31
N ASN A 56 4.36 -21.73 3.20
CA ASN A 56 5.13 -21.11 2.14
C ASN A 56 5.72 -19.74 2.52
N TYR A 57 5.18 -19.11 3.57
CA TYR A 57 5.61 -17.80 4.08
C TYR A 57 6.19 -17.89 5.49
N MET A 58 6.18 -19.07 6.10
CA MET A 58 6.63 -19.29 7.47
C MET A 58 8.15 -19.16 7.56
N ALA A 59 8.63 -18.48 8.62
CA ALA A 59 10.04 -18.34 8.89
C ALA A 59 10.69 -19.68 9.32
N PRO A 60 11.93 -19.96 8.90
CA PRO A 60 12.55 -21.27 9.10
C PRO A 60 12.76 -21.62 10.57
N GLU A 61 13.04 -20.64 11.43
CA GLU A 61 13.23 -20.85 12.87
C GLU A 61 11.96 -21.35 13.59
N ILE A 62 10.78 -21.11 13.01
CA ILE A 62 9.51 -21.63 13.54
C ILE A 62 9.46 -23.15 13.35
N ILE A 63 10.04 -23.64 12.25
CA ILE A 63 10.09 -25.07 11.92
C ILE A 63 11.22 -25.76 12.68
N SER A 64 12.43 -25.20 12.67
CA SER A 64 13.61 -25.83 13.27
C SER A 64 13.64 -25.71 14.78
N ASP A 65 13.44 -24.49 15.28
CA ASP A 65 13.72 -24.14 16.68
C ASP A 65 12.44 -23.98 17.49
N LYS A 66 11.29 -23.99 16.82
CA LYS A 66 9.96 -23.73 17.41
C LYS A 66 9.92 -22.36 18.09
N THR A 67 10.68 -21.40 17.57
CA THR A 67 10.73 -20.03 18.07
C THR A 67 10.06 -19.10 17.07
N CYS A 68 9.28 -18.16 17.58
CA CYS A 68 8.64 -17.12 16.77
C CYS A 68 8.91 -15.75 17.38
N THR A 69 9.36 -14.80 16.58
CA THR A 69 9.68 -13.43 17.00
C THR A 69 9.10 -12.41 16.03
N SER A 70 9.28 -11.11 16.33
CA SER A 70 8.95 -10.03 15.38
C SER A 70 9.72 -10.15 14.07
N LEU A 71 10.93 -10.72 14.09
CA LEU A 71 11.74 -10.98 12.90
C LEU A 71 11.26 -12.19 12.09
N SER A 72 10.41 -13.04 12.66
CA SER A 72 9.72 -14.09 11.92
C SER A 72 8.64 -13.48 11.02
N ASP A 73 7.91 -12.46 11.50
CA ASP A 73 6.98 -11.69 10.66
C ASP A 73 7.71 -10.92 9.55
N ILE A 74 8.93 -10.43 9.80
CA ILE A 74 9.77 -9.80 8.77
C ILE A 74 10.14 -10.76 7.65
N PHE A 75 10.49 -12.00 7.98
CA PHE A 75 10.72 -13.03 6.97
C PHE A 75 9.47 -13.25 6.11
N SER A 76 8.32 -13.43 6.76
CA SER A 76 7.04 -13.62 6.06
C SER A 76 6.69 -12.43 5.16
N LEU A 77 6.94 -11.19 5.61
CA LEU A 77 6.78 -10.00 4.79
C LEU A 77 7.74 -10.00 3.59
N GLY A 78 9.01 -10.40 3.78
CA GLY A 78 9.97 -10.53 2.69
C GLY A 78 9.50 -11.53 1.62
N MET A 79 8.96 -12.67 2.05
CA MET A 79 8.37 -13.67 1.17
C MET A 79 7.14 -13.14 0.40
N VAL A 80 6.32 -12.30 1.04
CA VAL A 80 5.22 -11.59 0.35
C VAL A 80 5.76 -10.63 -0.71
N VAL A 81 6.79 -9.84 -0.38
CA VAL A 81 7.41 -8.92 -1.35
C VAL A 81 7.97 -9.70 -2.54
N CYS A 82 8.66 -10.82 -2.31
CA CYS A 82 9.12 -11.69 -3.39
C CYS A 82 7.94 -12.19 -4.25
N ALA A 83 6.82 -12.60 -3.64
CA ALA A 83 5.65 -13.03 -4.39
C ALA A 83 5.07 -11.94 -5.30
N LEU A 84 5.10 -10.66 -4.88
CA LEU A 84 4.66 -9.54 -5.73
C LEU A 84 5.46 -9.44 -7.03
N TYR A 85 6.77 -9.70 -6.96
CA TYR A 85 7.67 -9.70 -8.13
C TYR A 85 7.78 -11.05 -8.83
N ASN A 86 7.16 -12.10 -8.27
CA ASN A 86 7.15 -13.45 -8.81
C ASN A 86 5.76 -13.87 -9.30
N SER A 87 5.00 -12.94 -9.90
CA SER A 87 3.67 -13.19 -10.46
C SER A 87 2.67 -13.79 -9.44
N GLY A 88 2.83 -13.47 -8.15
CA GLY A 88 1.99 -13.99 -7.07
C GLY A 88 2.45 -15.32 -6.47
N HIS A 89 3.48 -15.96 -7.01
CA HIS A 89 3.99 -17.24 -6.51
C HIS A 89 5.01 -17.04 -5.38
N PRO A 90 4.90 -17.78 -4.26
CA PRO A 90 5.93 -17.76 -3.22
C PRO A 90 7.27 -18.33 -3.76
N LEU A 91 8.38 -17.96 -3.14
CA LEU A 91 9.68 -18.59 -3.45
C LEU A 91 9.75 -20.05 -2.97
N ILE A 92 8.97 -20.38 -1.95
CA ILE A 92 8.86 -21.73 -1.41
C ILE A 92 7.47 -22.25 -1.73
N GLU A 93 7.41 -23.31 -2.53
CA GLU A 93 6.20 -24.08 -2.81
C GLU A 93 6.31 -25.41 -2.07
N ALA A 94 5.98 -25.40 -0.77
CA ALA A 94 6.18 -26.52 0.12
C ALA A 94 5.10 -27.61 -0.02
N GLU A 95 3.99 -27.33 -0.72
CA GLU A 95 2.87 -28.28 -0.92
C GLU A 95 2.41 -28.96 0.38
N HIS A 96 2.38 -28.20 1.48
CA HIS A 96 2.00 -28.71 2.80
C HIS A 96 2.92 -29.85 3.32
N SER A 97 4.20 -29.83 2.94
CA SER A 97 5.23 -30.78 3.38
C SER A 97 6.43 -30.07 3.98
N VAL A 98 6.73 -30.36 5.25
CA VAL A 98 7.91 -29.80 5.95
C VAL A 98 9.21 -30.24 5.28
N SER A 99 9.28 -31.49 4.81
CA SER A 99 10.47 -31.99 4.11
C SER A 99 10.72 -31.25 2.80
N LEU A 100 9.65 -30.96 2.04
CA LEU A 100 9.76 -30.18 0.81
C LEU A 100 10.10 -28.72 1.10
N TYR A 101 9.50 -28.12 2.14
CA TYR A 101 9.85 -26.79 2.63
C TYR A 101 11.35 -26.68 2.88
N LEU A 102 11.94 -27.59 3.66
CA LEU A 102 13.38 -27.56 3.98
C LEU A 102 14.26 -27.70 2.72
N LYS A 103 13.88 -28.60 1.80
CA LYS A 103 14.57 -28.75 0.51
C LYS A 103 14.50 -27.48 -0.36
N LYS A 104 13.34 -26.81 -0.39
CA LYS A 104 13.17 -25.57 -1.15
C LYS A 104 13.88 -24.40 -0.48
N LEU A 105 13.90 -24.37 0.85
CA LEU A 105 14.63 -23.39 1.63
C LEU A 105 16.12 -23.44 1.27
N GLU A 106 16.70 -24.63 1.06
CA GLU A 106 18.09 -24.82 0.58
C GLU A 106 18.38 -24.08 -0.73
N GLN A 107 17.41 -24.00 -1.63
CA GLN A 107 17.49 -23.39 -2.97
C GLN A 107 17.08 -21.91 -3.00
N MET A 108 16.70 -21.34 -1.85
CA MET A 108 16.06 -20.01 -1.76
C MET A 108 16.92 -18.87 -2.32
N HIS A 109 18.25 -18.94 -2.21
CA HIS A 109 19.13 -17.91 -2.76
C HIS A 109 19.05 -17.86 -4.28
N ASP A 110 19.07 -19.03 -4.94
CA ASP A 110 18.96 -19.13 -6.40
C ASP A 110 17.59 -18.67 -6.88
N GLU A 111 16.51 -19.08 -6.19
CA GLU A 111 15.15 -18.64 -6.50
C GLU A 111 14.98 -17.13 -6.28
N PHE A 112 15.58 -16.56 -5.23
CA PHE A 112 15.58 -15.13 -5.02
C PHE A 112 16.29 -14.38 -6.16
N GLY A 113 17.44 -14.88 -6.64
CA GLY A 113 18.15 -14.29 -7.79
C GLY A 113 17.29 -14.20 -9.06
N LYS A 114 16.42 -15.19 -9.30
CA LYS A 114 15.45 -15.18 -10.41
C LYS A 114 14.32 -14.16 -10.22
N VAL A 115 14.09 -13.64 -9.03
CA VAL A 115 13.05 -12.63 -8.78
C VAL A 115 13.65 -11.24 -8.62
N ALA A 116 14.85 -11.15 -8.05
CA ALA A 116 15.57 -9.91 -7.76
C ALA A 116 15.70 -8.98 -8.98
N HIS A 117 15.91 -9.54 -10.18
CA HIS A 117 16.04 -8.75 -11.42
C HIS A 117 14.77 -7.98 -11.83
N LYS A 118 13.61 -8.34 -11.27
CA LYS A 118 12.33 -7.66 -11.50
C LYS A 118 12.05 -6.58 -10.45
N MET A 119 12.83 -6.54 -9.38
CA MET A 119 12.67 -5.59 -8.28
C MET A 119 13.43 -4.27 -8.56
N PRO A 120 12.95 -3.14 -8.04
CA PRO A 120 13.74 -1.92 -7.96
C PRO A 120 15.05 -2.18 -7.21
N ILE A 121 16.18 -1.73 -7.76
CA ILE A 121 17.52 -2.05 -7.23
C ILE A 121 17.68 -1.71 -5.74
N HIS A 122 17.04 -0.63 -5.28
CA HIS A 122 17.12 -0.17 -3.90
C HIS A 122 16.41 -1.06 -2.88
N ILE A 123 15.52 -1.96 -3.31
CA ILE A 123 14.81 -2.88 -2.40
C ILE A 123 15.35 -4.31 -2.44
N VAL A 124 16.23 -4.66 -3.40
CA VAL A 124 16.79 -6.01 -3.56
C VAL A 124 17.51 -6.48 -2.30
N GLU A 125 18.59 -5.80 -1.90
CA GLU A 125 19.39 -6.18 -0.73
C GLU A 125 18.56 -6.16 0.57
N PRO A 126 17.72 -5.14 0.85
CA PRO A 126 16.83 -5.16 2.00
C PRO A 126 15.89 -6.38 2.04
N VAL A 127 15.28 -6.75 0.92
CA VAL A 127 14.38 -7.93 0.85
C VAL A 127 15.17 -9.23 1.01
N GLU A 128 16.37 -9.32 0.42
CA GLU A 128 17.27 -10.46 0.63
C GLU A 128 17.60 -10.66 2.11
N LYS A 129 17.89 -9.55 2.82
CA LYS A 129 18.10 -9.57 4.27
C LYS A 129 16.86 -10.00 5.03
N MET A 130 15.66 -9.57 4.64
CA MET A 130 14.40 -9.98 5.29
C MET A 130 14.18 -11.49 5.19
N ILE A 131 14.44 -12.10 4.04
CA ILE A 131 14.27 -13.54 3.82
C ILE A 131 15.49 -14.36 4.24
N ASN A 132 16.47 -13.78 4.94
CA ASN A 132 17.66 -14.52 5.35
C ASN A 132 17.28 -15.62 6.36
N ARG A 133 17.88 -16.82 6.23
CA ARG A 133 17.64 -17.93 7.16
C ARG A 133 18.10 -17.59 8.57
N ASP A 134 19.23 -16.91 8.69
CA ASP A 134 19.73 -16.44 9.97
C ASP A 134 19.05 -15.12 10.35
N ILE A 135 18.27 -15.20 11.43
CA ILE A 135 17.44 -14.13 11.98
C ILE A 135 18.26 -12.84 12.20
N ARG A 136 19.55 -12.96 12.55
CA ARG A 136 20.41 -11.82 12.91
C ARG A 136 20.68 -10.87 11.74
N TYR A 137 20.54 -11.33 10.51
CA TYR A 137 20.70 -10.48 9.32
C TYR A 137 19.41 -9.74 8.94
N ARG A 138 18.27 -10.09 9.53
CA ARG A 138 16.98 -9.47 9.20
C ARG A 138 16.86 -8.09 9.84
N PRO A 139 16.40 -7.07 9.11
CA PRO A 139 16.14 -5.76 9.70
C PRO A 139 14.91 -5.82 10.62
N THR A 140 14.82 -4.91 11.58
CA THR A 140 13.56 -4.71 12.30
C THR A 140 12.53 -4.04 11.39
N ALA A 141 11.25 -4.19 11.72
CA ALA A 141 10.16 -3.51 10.99
C ALA A 141 10.38 -1.99 10.90
N GLN A 142 10.84 -1.39 12.00
CA GLN A 142 11.13 0.04 12.07
C GLN A 142 12.31 0.43 11.16
N ALA A 143 13.41 -0.34 11.19
CA ALA A 143 14.56 -0.06 10.33
C ALA A 143 14.21 -0.18 8.84
N PHE A 144 13.40 -1.18 8.47
CA PHE A 144 12.91 -1.34 7.10
C PHE A 144 11.99 -0.17 6.68
N ALA A 145 11.04 0.23 7.53
CA ALA A 145 10.11 1.32 7.23
C ALA A 145 10.79 2.69 7.05
N LEU A 146 11.94 2.91 7.70
CA LEU A 146 12.72 4.16 7.63
C LEU A 146 13.68 4.22 6.43
N MET A 147 13.69 3.21 5.57
CA MET A 147 14.54 3.24 4.38
C MET A 147 14.14 4.39 3.45
N ARG A 148 15.15 5.07 2.89
CA ARG A 148 14.96 6.17 1.93
C ARG A 148 14.10 5.79 0.72
N TYR A 149 14.10 4.52 0.34
CA TYR A 149 13.23 4.00 -0.72
C TYR A 149 11.74 4.32 -0.50
N PHE A 150 11.29 4.33 0.76
CA PHE A 150 9.90 4.64 1.10
C PHE A 150 9.61 6.15 1.25
N HIS A 151 10.63 7.01 1.13
CA HIS A 151 10.50 8.47 1.21
C HIS A 151 10.24 9.07 -0.17
N ASP A 152 9.19 8.61 -0.83
CA ASP A 152 8.76 9.14 -2.11
C ASP A 152 7.80 10.34 -1.92
N PRO A 153 8.02 11.48 -2.61
CA PRO A 153 7.15 12.66 -2.47
C PRO A 153 5.69 12.41 -2.87
N ILE A 154 5.44 11.55 -3.86
CA ILE A 154 4.08 11.20 -4.29
C ILE A 154 3.40 10.43 -3.17
N ILE A 155 4.08 9.42 -2.61
CA ILE A 155 3.54 8.63 -1.51
C ILE A 155 3.28 9.49 -0.27
N THR A 156 4.20 10.38 0.08
CA THR A 156 4.03 11.34 1.18
C THR A 156 2.80 12.23 0.96
N CYS A 157 2.64 12.78 -0.26
CA CYS A 157 1.48 13.61 -0.61
C CYS A 157 0.16 12.81 -0.50
N LEU A 158 0.14 11.56 -0.98
CA LEU A 158 -1.04 10.68 -0.86
C LEU A 158 -1.37 10.36 0.60
N GLN A 159 -0.38 10.12 1.46
CA GLN A 159 -0.59 9.90 2.89
C GLN A 159 -1.17 11.14 3.58
N CYS A 160 -0.70 12.34 3.22
CA CYS A 160 -1.29 13.59 3.70
C CYS A 160 -2.74 13.74 3.21
N LEU A 161 -3.00 13.41 1.94
CA LEU A 161 -4.35 13.44 1.35
C LEU A 161 -5.32 12.45 2.02
N ASP A 162 -4.85 11.29 2.45
CA ASP A 162 -5.65 10.31 3.20
C ASP A 162 -6.13 10.85 4.56
N LEU A 163 -5.43 11.83 5.12
CA LEU A 163 -5.74 12.47 6.40
C LEU A 163 -6.29 13.89 6.21
N ILE A 164 -6.73 14.26 5.01
CA ILE A 164 -7.08 15.64 4.66
C ILE A 164 -8.17 16.24 5.57
N GLU A 165 -9.13 15.44 6.03
CA GLU A 165 -10.20 15.88 6.94
C GLU A 165 -9.67 16.32 8.31
N LEU A 166 -8.50 15.84 8.72
CA LEU A 166 -7.84 16.19 9.99
C LEU A 166 -6.90 17.39 9.86
N GLN A 167 -6.66 17.87 8.64
CA GLN A 167 -5.75 18.98 8.37
C GLN A 167 -6.45 20.34 8.45
N ASP A 168 -5.71 21.36 8.88
CA ASP A 168 -6.17 22.75 8.85
C ASP A 168 -6.13 23.34 7.43
N ALA A 169 -6.69 24.54 7.25
CA ALA A 169 -6.78 25.18 5.94
C ALA A 169 -5.41 25.46 5.28
N THR A 170 -4.38 25.77 6.09
CA THR A 170 -3.03 26.03 5.59
C THR A 170 -2.38 24.75 5.09
N GLN A 171 -2.45 23.68 5.89
CA GLN A 171 -1.96 22.35 5.53
C GLN A 171 -2.67 21.81 4.28
N LYS A 172 -4.00 21.95 4.20
CA LYS A 172 -4.79 21.58 3.01
C LYS A 172 -4.29 22.30 1.76
N SER A 173 -4.05 23.62 1.86
CA SER A 173 -3.54 24.41 0.74
C SER A 173 -2.17 23.91 0.25
N GLU A 174 -1.26 23.56 1.16
CA GLU A 174 0.05 22.99 0.81
C GLU A 174 -0.06 21.61 0.14
N VAL A 175 -0.90 20.74 0.69
CA VAL A 175 -1.15 19.40 0.12
C VAL A 175 -1.75 19.51 -1.28
N TYR A 176 -2.76 20.34 -1.48
CA TYR A 176 -3.38 20.52 -2.80
C TYR A 176 -2.44 21.15 -3.82
N ALA A 177 -1.62 22.13 -3.42
CA ALA A 177 -0.61 22.71 -4.28
C ALA A 177 0.44 21.66 -4.71
N SER A 178 0.93 20.86 -3.74
CA SER A 178 1.84 19.75 -4.02
C SER A 178 1.21 18.73 -4.96
N LEU A 179 -0.06 18.36 -4.70
CA LEU A 179 -0.82 17.41 -5.49
C LEU A 179 -0.92 17.82 -6.95
N VAL A 180 -1.29 19.08 -7.24
CA VAL A 180 -1.37 19.61 -8.61
C VAL A 180 -0.07 19.40 -9.39
N HIS A 181 1.08 19.66 -8.74
CA HIS A 181 2.39 19.51 -9.37
C HIS A 181 2.72 18.05 -9.69
N ILE A 182 2.35 17.11 -8.82
CA ILE A 182 2.67 15.69 -9.00
C ILE A 182 1.62 14.90 -9.79
N LEU A 183 0.40 15.40 -9.96
CA LEU A 183 -0.70 14.71 -10.64
C LEU A 183 -0.30 14.03 -11.97
N PRO A 184 0.50 14.67 -12.87
CA PRO A 184 0.87 14.04 -14.15
C PRO A 184 1.72 12.77 -14.03
N THR A 185 2.41 12.57 -12.90
CA THR A 185 3.26 11.39 -12.67
C THR A 185 2.50 10.25 -11.99
N ILE A 186 1.30 10.51 -11.48
CA ILE A 186 0.49 9.53 -10.76
C ILE A 186 -0.24 8.63 -11.76
N PRO A 187 -0.21 7.28 -11.59
CA PRO A 187 -1.01 6.38 -12.40
C PRO A 187 -2.50 6.73 -12.36
N LYS A 188 -3.15 6.83 -13.54
CA LYS A 188 -4.57 7.19 -13.68
C LYS A 188 -5.53 6.38 -12.79
N LYS A 189 -5.21 5.09 -12.57
CA LYS A 189 -5.99 4.23 -11.68
C LYS A 189 -6.02 4.75 -10.24
N ILE A 190 -4.92 5.29 -9.73
CA ILE A 190 -4.84 5.92 -8.40
C ILE A 190 -5.59 7.24 -8.42
N ILE A 191 -5.42 8.05 -9.47
CA ILE A 191 -6.14 9.31 -9.64
C ILE A 191 -7.65 9.09 -9.51
N TYR A 192 -8.23 8.20 -10.31
CA TYR A 192 -9.68 8.04 -10.35
C TYR A 192 -10.27 7.22 -9.19
N LYS A 193 -9.54 6.22 -8.65
CA LYS A 193 -10.08 5.36 -7.58
C LYS A 193 -9.82 5.85 -6.16
N HIS A 194 -8.83 6.73 -5.98
CA HIS A 194 -8.37 7.16 -4.66
C HIS A 194 -8.43 8.68 -4.51
N ILE A 195 -7.70 9.43 -5.34
CA ILE A 195 -7.57 10.89 -5.21
C ILE A 195 -8.90 11.59 -5.53
N TYR A 196 -9.50 11.28 -6.67
CA TYR A 196 -10.70 11.95 -7.16
C TYR A 196 -11.90 11.85 -6.18
N PRO A 197 -12.21 10.67 -5.60
CA PRO A 197 -13.26 10.57 -4.57
C PRO A 197 -13.00 11.43 -3.33
N ILE A 198 -11.74 11.61 -2.92
CA ILE A 198 -11.38 12.47 -1.78
C ILE A 198 -11.65 13.93 -2.14
N LEU A 199 -11.16 14.39 -3.30
CA LEU A 199 -11.37 15.76 -3.77
C LEU A 199 -12.85 16.09 -3.98
N LEU A 200 -13.64 15.16 -4.52
CA LEU A 200 -15.09 15.35 -4.66
C LEU A 200 -15.79 15.53 -3.30
N ASN A 201 -15.35 14.81 -2.26
CA ASN A 201 -15.89 14.97 -0.92
C ASN A 201 -15.52 16.34 -0.35
N GLU A 202 -14.28 16.77 -0.51
CA GLU A 202 -13.78 18.08 -0.07
C GLU A 202 -14.47 19.23 -0.81
N CYS A 203 -14.82 19.05 -2.10
CA CYS A 203 -15.59 20.05 -2.86
C CYS A 203 -17.03 20.22 -2.37
N ARG A 204 -17.54 19.33 -1.51
CA ARG A 204 -18.86 19.47 -0.86
C ARG A 204 -18.78 20.20 0.47
N SER A 205 -17.56 20.45 0.97
CA SER A 205 -17.32 21.23 2.18
C SER A 205 -17.50 22.74 1.92
N PRO A 206 -17.74 23.57 2.95
CA PRO A 206 -17.86 25.01 2.78
C PRO A 206 -16.61 25.68 2.17
N ASP A 207 -15.43 25.09 2.31
CA ASP A 207 -14.14 25.59 1.79
C ASP A 207 -13.80 25.02 0.40
N ILE A 208 -14.80 24.97 -0.49
CA ILE A 208 -14.71 24.38 -1.83
C ILE A 208 -13.49 24.87 -2.64
N THR A 209 -13.12 26.15 -2.50
CA THR A 209 -12.14 26.84 -3.35
C THR A 209 -10.78 26.16 -3.41
N LEU A 210 -10.31 25.59 -2.29
CA LEU A 210 -9.00 24.95 -2.22
C LEU A 210 -8.95 23.62 -2.99
N ALA A 211 -10.00 22.80 -2.86
CA ALA A 211 -10.08 21.51 -3.52
C ALA A 211 -10.38 21.61 -5.03
N MET A 212 -10.87 22.76 -5.51
CA MET A 212 -11.13 22.98 -6.94
C MET A 212 -9.87 22.98 -7.79
N SER A 213 -8.74 23.50 -7.27
CA SER A 213 -7.48 23.56 -8.00
C SER A 213 -6.98 22.17 -8.43
N PRO A 214 -6.79 21.19 -7.53
CA PRO A 214 -6.42 19.83 -7.93
C PRO A 214 -7.51 19.11 -8.73
N LEU A 215 -8.79 19.40 -8.51
CA LEU A 215 -9.88 18.84 -9.33
C LEU A 215 -9.78 19.29 -10.80
N LEU A 216 -9.50 20.58 -11.04
CA LEU A 216 -9.26 21.09 -12.39
C LEU A 216 -8.02 20.47 -13.02
N GLY A 217 -6.96 20.25 -12.24
CA GLY A 217 -5.78 19.51 -12.70
C GLY A 217 -6.11 18.11 -13.21
N ILE A 218 -6.98 17.38 -12.52
CA ILE A 218 -7.46 16.06 -12.99
C ILE A 218 -8.24 16.18 -14.30
N ILE A 219 -9.11 17.18 -14.42
CA ILE A 219 -9.90 17.44 -15.64
C ILE A 219 -8.98 17.78 -16.82
N GLU A 220 -7.91 18.54 -16.58
CA GLU A 220 -6.91 18.88 -17.60
C GLU A 220 -6.07 17.68 -18.04
N LEU A 221 -5.92 16.66 -17.21
CA LEU A 221 -5.20 15.42 -17.55
C LEU A 221 -6.11 14.35 -18.20
N ALA A 222 -7.43 14.49 -18.06
CA ALA A 222 -8.40 13.54 -18.59
C ALA A 222 -8.47 13.59 -20.13
N SER A 223 -8.63 12.41 -20.74
CA SER A 223 -9.06 12.30 -22.13
C SER A 223 -10.53 12.70 -22.28
N ARG A 224 -11.00 12.87 -23.52
CA ARG A 224 -12.41 13.19 -23.78
C ARG A 224 -13.35 12.08 -23.30
N GLU A 225 -12.95 10.84 -23.52
CA GLU A 225 -13.67 9.64 -23.13
C GLU A 225 -13.74 9.57 -21.60
N GLU A 226 -12.59 9.67 -20.92
CA GLU A 226 -12.51 9.65 -19.44
C GLU A 226 -13.35 10.76 -18.81
N TYR A 227 -13.33 11.97 -19.37
CA TYR A 227 -14.16 13.06 -18.90
C TYR A 227 -15.66 12.72 -19.03
N SER A 228 -16.07 12.22 -20.20
CA SER A 228 -17.47 11.90 -20.49
C SER A 228 -18.03 10.74 -19.67
N GLU A 229 -17.21 9.72 -19.39
CA GLU A 229 -17.64 8.52 -18.69
C GLU A 229 -17.53 8.65 -17.16
N ILE A 230 -16.49 9.34 -16.68
CA ILE A 230 -16.13 9.34 -15.25
C ILE A 230 -16.49 10.66 -14.58
N LEU A 231 -16.15 11.80 -15.19
CA LEU A 231 -16.08 13.08 -14.49
C LEU A 231 -17.33 13.95 -14.66
N ILE A 232 -18.01 13.86 -15.82
CA ILE A 232 -18.99 14.85 -16.27
C ILE A 232 -20.19 15.03 -15.32
N ASN A 233 -20.68 13.95 -14.71
CA ASN A 233 -21.87 13.99 -13.86
C ASN A 233 -21.58 14.72 -12.53
N ASP A 234 -20.46 14.39 -11.90
CA ASP A 234 -20.03 15.02 -10.65
C ASP A 234 -19.67 16.49 -10.87
N ILE A 235 -19.02 16.82 -11.99
CA ILE A 235 -18.70 18.21 -12.34
C ILE A 235 -19.96 19.05 -12.58
N ARG A 236 -20.96 18.51 -13.31
CA ARG A 236 -22.25 19.19 -13.51
C ARG A 236 -22.95 19.46 -12.20
N TYR A 237 -22.94 18.48 -11.30
CA TYR A 237 -23.52 18.64 -9.97
C TYR A 237 -22.81 19.76 -9.19
N LEU A 238 -21.47 19.77 -9.13
CA LEU A 238 -20.70 20.82 -8.47
C LEU A 238 -20.96 22.22 -9.07
N MET A 239 -21.08 22.32 -10.40
CA MET A 239 -21.42 23.59 -11.07
C MET A 239 -22.83 24.10 -10.71
N GLY A 240 -23.77 23.19 -10.45
CA GLY A 240 -25.15 23.51 -10.05
C GLY A 240 -25.31 23.89 -8.58
N MET A 241 -24.37 23.50 -7.71
CA MET A 241 -24.41 23.78 -6.26
C MET A 241 -24.02 25.22 -5.89
N SER A 242 -23.40 25.99 -6.79
CA SER A 242 -22.93 27.34 -6.44
C SER A 242 -24.12 28.29 -6.19
N LYS A 243 -24.38 28.65 -4.93
CA LYS A 243 -24.92 29.99 -4.61
C LYS A 243 -23.94 31.05 -5.13
N PRO A 244 -24.39 32.25 -5.54
CA PRO A 244 -23.50 33.26 -6.12
C PRO A 244 -22.38 33.56 -5.13
N ILE A 245 -21.16 33.19 -5.53
CA ILE A 245 -19.93 33.44 -4.79
C ILE A 245 -19.78 34.96 -4.72
N GLN A 246 -19.72 35.53 -3.51
CA GLN A 246 -19.42 36.95 -3.30
C GLN A 246 -18.07 37.25 -3.99
N VAL A 247 -18.05 38.34 -4.75
CA VAL A 247 -17.16 38.63 -5.90
C VAL A 247 -15.68 38.89 -5.52
N SER A 248 -15.19 38.51 -4.34
CA SER A 248 -13.81 38.81 -3.93
C SER A 248 -12.77 37.72 -4.22
N ASP A 249 -13.14 36.48 -4.56
CA ASP A 249 -12.17 35.38 -4.86
C ASP A 249 -12.38 34.71 -6.23
N VAL A 250 -12.99 35.40 -7.19
CA VAL A 250 -13.25 34.90 -8.54
C VAL A 250 -12.00 34.99 -9.42
N THR A 251 -11.01 34.14 -9.17
CA THR A 251 -9.91 33.87 -10.11
C THR A 251 -9.60 32.38 -10.31
N SER A 252 -10.19 31.45 -9.54
CA SER A 252 -9.76 30.04 -9.57
C SER A 252 -10.71 29.05 -10.28
N PHE A 253 -11.98 29.40 -10.55
CA PHE A 253 -12.90 28.51 -11.28
C PHE A 253 -13.35 29.12 -12.61
N ASP A 254 -12.48 29.07 -13.61
CA ASP A 254 -12.82 29.47 -14.98
C ASP A 254 -13.69 28.39 -15.65
N ARG A 255 -15.01 28.49 -15.47
CA ARG A 255 -16.02 27.68 -16.16
C ARG A 255 -15.80 27.65 -17.67
N SER A 256 -15.25 28.72 -18.24
CA SER A 256 -15.03 28.83 -19.68
C SER A 256 -13.91 27.89 -20.16
N LYS A 257 -12.88 27.60 -19.34
CA LYS A 257 -11.82 26.63 -19.69
C LYS A 257 -12.35 25.20 -19.82
N VAL A 258 -13.16 24.76 -18.86
CA VAL A 258 -13.76 23.41 -18.88
C VAL A 258 -14.73 23.27 -20.05
N LEU A 259 -15.58 24.29 -20.28
CA LEU A 259 -16.53 24.30 -21.38
C LEU A 259 -15.83 24.33 -22.75
N ARG A 260 -14.79 25.15 -22.93
CA ARG A 260 -14.04 25.24 -24.20
C ARG A 260 -13.30 23.96 -24.59
N ARG A 261 -12.86 23.15 -23.63
CA ARG A 261 -12.08 21.94 -23.92
C ARG A 261 -12.93 20.73 -24.31
N PHE A 262 -14.13 20.61 -23.75
CA PHE A 262 -14.94 19.39 -23.92
C PHE A 262 -16.26 19.62 -24.68
N TYR A 263 -16.74 20.85 -24.81
CA TYR A 263 -18.01 21.18 -25.48
C TYR A 263 -17.87 22.00 -26.77
N LEU A 264 -16.67 22.47 -27.10
CA LEU A 264 -16.31 23.04 -28.40
C LEU A 264 -15.27 22.14 -29.07
#